data_AF-A0A349JB92-F1
#
_entry.id   AF-A0A349JB92-F1
#
_cell.length_a   1.000
_cell.length_b   1.000
_cell.length_c   1.000
_cell.angle_alpha   90.00
_cell.angle_beta   90.00
_cell.angle_gamma   90.00
#
_symmetry.space_group_name_H-M   'P 1'
#
loop_
_entity.id
_entity.type
_entity.pdbx_description
1 polymer ?
#
loop_
_entity_poly.entity_id
_entity_poly.type
_entity_poly.pdbx_seq_one_letter_code
_entity_poly.pdbx_strand_id
1 'polypeptide(L)' 'MPAHEALTVSKAVSLAGGFGRYAKETAVQVVRRGEQPAAVDVQAVLAGKATDPELRAGDTVFVPESRF' A
#
# COMPACT_ATOMS: atom_id res chain seq x y z
N MET A 1 -25.83 9.47 2.54
CA MET A 1 -24.50 9.86 2.01
C MET A 1 -23.68 8.59 1.93
N PRO A 2 -23.14 8.19 0.77
CA PRO A 2 -22.27 7.01 0.72
C PRO A 2 -21.04 7.30 1.59
N ALA A 3 -20.53 6.28 2.29
CA ALA A 3 -19.34 6.42 3.12
C ALA A 3 -18.19 6.97 2.26
N HIS A 4 -17.61 8.09 2.67
CA HIS A 4 -16.26 8.43 2.25
C HIS A 4 -15.36 7.33 2.82
N GLU A 5 -15.17 6.27 2.04
CA GLU A 5 -14.22 5.24 2.40
C GLU A 5 -12.83 5.85 2.19
N ALA A 6 -12.03 5.92 3.26
CA ALA A 6 -10.66 6.39 3.17
C ALA A 6 -9.88 5.52 2.17
N LEU A 7 -8.99 6.14 1.39
CA LEU A 7 -8.13 5.39 0.48
C LEU A 7 -7.03 4.73 1.30
N THR A 8 -6.94 3.40 1.25
CA THR A 8 -5.89 2.65 1.94
C THR A 8 -4.83 2.14 0.96
N VAL A 9 -3.72 1.62 1.48
CA VAL A 9 -2.62 1.09 0.65
C VAL A 9 -3.12 -0.06 -0.23
N SER A 10 -3.80 -1.05 0.36
CA SER A 10 -4.29 -2.21 -0.40
C SER A 10 -5.32 -1.81 -1.47
N LYS A 11 -6.17 -0.83 -1.17
CA LYS A 11 -7.17 -0.29 -2.10
C LYS A 11 -6.54 0.50 -3.24
N ALA A 12 -5.52 1.31 -2.96
CA ALA A 12 -4.78 2.06 -3.98
C ALA A 12 -4.10 1.12 -4.98
N VAL A 13 -3.46 0.05 -4.51
CA VAL A 13 -2.87 -0.97 -5.39
C VAL A 13 -3.94 -1.66 -6.23
N SER A 14 -5.08 -2.00 -5.63
CA SER A 14 -6.21 -2.61 -6.35
C SER A 14 -6.74 -1.69 -7.46
N LEU A 15 -6.88 -0.38 -7.19
CA LEU A 15 -7.26 0.63 -8.19
C LEU A 15 -6.22 0.81 -9.30
N ALA A 16 -4.94 0.56 -9.01
CA ALA A 16 -3.86 0.59 -9.98
C ALA A 16 -3.79 -0.68 -10.87
N GLY A 17 -4.69 -1.65 -10.67
CA GLY A 17 -4.74 -2.91 -11.42
C GLY A 17 -4.17 -4.12 -10.68
N GLY A 18 -3.84 -3.97 -9.39
CA GLY A 18 -3.28 -5.03 -8.56
C GLY A 18 -1.75 -5.09 -8.60
N PHE A 19 -1.20 -6.11 -7.96
CA PHE A 19 0.25 -6.36 -7.94
C PHE A 19 0.72 -7.05 -9.22
N GLY A 20 1.90 -6.65 -9.70
CA GLY A 20 2.60 -7.38 -10.76
C GLY A 20 3.12 -8.74 -10.26
N ARG A 21 3.34 -9.68 -11.18
CA ARG A 21 3.81 -11.05 -10.87
C ARG A 21 5.06 -11.10 -9.97
N TYR A 22 5.94 -10.11 -10.10
CA TYR A 22 7.22 -10.03 -9.38
C TYR A 22 7.21 -8.95 -8.30
N ALA A 23 6.05 -8.42 -7.92
CA ALA A 23 5.96 -7.43 -6.86
C ALA A 23 6.31 -8.05 -5.51
N LYS A 24 7.04 -7.30 -4.68
CA LYS A 24 7.33 -7.66 -3.30
C LYS A 24 6.28 -7.05 -2.36
N GLU A 25 5.14 -7.72 -2.25
CA GLU A 25 3.97 -7.28 -1.49
C GLU A 25 4.24 -7.05 0.02
N THR A 26 5.26 -7.72 0.56
CA THR A 26 5.68 -7.62 1.97
C THR A 26 6.53 -6.39 2.28
N ALA A 27 6.96 -5.63 1.27
CA ALA A 27 7.88 -4.51 1.42
C ALA A 27 7.41 -3.26 0.67
N VAL A 28 6.09 -3.09 0.51
CA VAL A 28 5.50 -1.88 -0.08
C VAL A 28 5.86 -0.68 0.80
N GLN A 29 6.14 0.46 0.20
CA GLN A 29 6.53 1.67 0.93
C GLN A 29 5.53 2.78 0.69
N VAL A 30 5.09 3.43 1.76
CA VAL A 30 4.35 4.68 1.70
C VAL A 30 5.34 5.82 1.93
N VAL A 31 5.52 6.64 0.90
CA VAL A 31 6.38 7.82 0.94
C VAL A 31 5.51 9.05 1.12
N ARG A 32 5.71 9.76 2.23
CA ARG A 32 5.04 11.02 2.54
C ARG A 32 6.05 12.14 2.66
N ARG A 33 5.73 13.30 2.10
CA ARG A 33 6.62 14.47 2.14
C ARG A 33 6.95 14.84 3.59
N GLY A 34 8.23 14.87 3.93
CA GLY A 34 8.73 15.26 5.25
C GLY A 34 8.71 14.14 6.30
N GLU A 35 8.25 12.94 5.94
CA GLU A 35 8.29 11.75 6.79
C GLU A 35 9.23 10.70 6.18
N GLN A 36 9.77 9.81 7.01
CA GLN A 36 10.51 8.66 6.51
C GLN A 36 9.56 7.66 5.84
N PRO A 37 9.98 6.96 4.77
CA PRO A 37 9.15 5.94 4.15
C PRO A 37 8.70 4.87 5.14
N ALA A 38 7.41 4.62 5.20
CA ALA A 38 6.83 3.58 6.05
C ALA A 38 6.69 2.28 5.25
N ALA A 39 7.28 1.19 5.75
CA ALA A 39 7.11 -0.13 5.15
C ALA A 39 5.76 -0.73 5.55
N VAL A 40 5.09 -1.35 4.60
CA VAL A 40 3.77 -1.96 4.73
C VAL A 40 3.84 -3.35 4.13
N ASP A 41 3.50 -4.35 4.94
CA ASP A 41 3.29 -5.72 4.48
C ASP A 41 1.84 -5.86 4.00
N VAL A 42 1.60 -5.59 2.72
CA VAL A 42 0.25 -5.64 2.14
C VAL A 42 -0.26 -7.07 2.08
N GLN A 43 0.62 -8.06 1.98
CA GLN A 43 0.24 -9.47 2.04
C GLN A 43 -0.38 -9.80 3.41
N ALA A 44 0.22 -9.32 4.50
CA ALA A 44 -0.33 -9.48 5.85
C ALA A 44 -1.65 -8.70 6.04
N VAL A 45 -1.76 -7.52 5.44
CA VAL A 45 -3.00 -6.72 5.44
C VAL A 45 -4.15 -7.48 4.77
N LEU A 46 -3.93 -8.01 3.56
CA LEU A 46 -4.92 -8.78 2.82
C LEU A 46 -5.30 -10.09 3.54
N ALA A 47 -4.37 -10.66 4.31
CA ALA A 47 -4.62 -11.83 5.15
C ALA A 47 -5.36 -11.49 6.47
N GLY A 48 -5.68 -10.22 6.73
CA GLY A 48 -6.30 -9.76 7.98
C GLY A 48 -5.38 -9.83 9.20
N LYS A 49 -4.06 -9.95 8.98
CA LYS A 49 -3.04 -10.08 10.04
C LYS A 49 -2.36 -8.75 10.37
N ALA A 50 -2.55 -7.73 9.54
CA ALA A 50 -2.03 -6.39 9.75
C ALA A 50 -3.12 -5.34 9.44
N THR A 51 -2.99 -4.16 10.03
CA THR A 51 -3.87 -3.02 9.75
C THR A 51 -3.51 -2.38 8.41
N ASP A 52 -4.52 -2.12 7.58
CA ASP A 52 -4.33 -1.43 6.31
C ASP A 52 -4.13 0.08 6.54
N PRO A 53 -2.97 0.66 6.21
CA PRO A 53 -2.73 2.08 6.45
C PRO A 53 -3.57 2.96 5.52
N GLU A 54 -4.14 4.03 6.09
CA GLU A 54 -4.81 5.08 5.31
C GLU A 54 -3.79 5.99 4.62
N LEU A 55 -4.02 6.27 3.35
CA LEU A 55 -3.26 7.19 2.53
C LEU A 55 -3.78 8.62 2.67
N ARG A 56 -2.86 9.57 2.70
CA ARG A 56 -3.13 11.00 2.67
C ARG A 56 -2.88 11.56 1.28
N ALA A 57 -3.51 12.69 0.97
CA ALA A 57 -3.27 13.38 -0.28
C ALA A 57 -1.78 13.74 -0.45
N GLY A 58 -1.20 13.37 -1.58
CA GLY A 58 0.22 13.57 -1.87
C GLY A 58 1.14 12.43 -1.42
N ASP A 59 0.61 11.37 -0.78
CA ASP A 59 1.37 10.16 -0.52
C ASP A 59 1.68 9.43 -1.84
N THR A 60 2.86 8.80 -1.90
CA THR A 60 3.26 7.92 -2.99
C THR A 60 3.40 6.50 -2.47
N VAL A 61 2.73 5.55 -3.12
CA VAL A 61 2.88 4.12 -2.84
C VAL A 61 3.92 3.55 -3.79
N PHE A 62 5.05 3.11 -3.25
CA PHE A 62 6.12 2.47 -4.01
C PHE A 62 6.08 0.96 -3.78
N VAL A 63 5.96 0.20 -4.87
CA VAL A 63 5.94 -1.27 -4.85
C VAL A 63 7.26 -1.77 -5.44
N PRO A 64 8.20 -2.28 -4.63
CA PRO A 64 9.44 -2.83 -5.15
C PRO A 64 9.20 -4.16 -5.85
N GLU A 65 10.07 -4.49 -6.81
CA GLU A 65 10.13 -5.84 -7.39
C GLU A 65 10.95 -6.77 -6.48
N SER A 66 10.54 -8.04 -6.40
CA SER A 66 11.31 -9.08 -5.74
C SER A 66 12.51 -9.42 -6.62
N ARG A 67 13.70 -9.02 -6.17
CA ARG A 67 14.96 -9.55 -6.70
C ARG A 67 15.18 -10.89 -6.00
N PHE A 68 14.81 -11.97 -6.69
CA PHE A 68 15.06 -13.38 -6.34
C PHE A 68 14.16 -13.97 -5.26
#